data_AF-A0A854BTU3-F1
#
_entry.id   AF-A0A854BTU3-F1
#
_cell.length_a   1.000
_cell.length_b   1.000
_cell.length_c   1.000
_cell.angle_alpha   90.00
_cell.angle_beta   90.00
_cell.angle_gamma   90.00
#
_symmetry.space_group_name_H-M   'P 1'
#
loop_
_entity.id
_entity.type
_entity.pdbx_description
1 polymer ?
#
loop_
_entity_poly.entity_id
_entity_poly.type
_entity_poly.pdbx_seq_one_letter_code
_entity_poly.pdbx_strand_id
1 'polypeptide(L)' 'MDKNVYTIEEVDELKAWAEQAEFPTEMQLDKAVYIPDVKETVHRLIMQAYVCHENPRLQGCLRLLERIKARVEEEKRS' A
#
# COMPACT_ATOMS: atom_id res chain seq x y z
N MET A 1 3.98 14.43 -15.21
CA MET A 1 5.24 13.68 -15.06
C MET A 1 4.86 12.33 -14.49
N ASP A 2 4.79 11.30 -15.34
CA ASP A 2 4.64 9.92 -14.88
C ASP A 2 5.89 9.59 -14.04
N LYS A 3 5.74 9.50 -12.72
CA LYS A 3 6.81 8.97 -11.85
C LYS A 3 7.03 7.53 -12.28
N ASN A 4 8.08 7.30 -13.06
CA ASN A 4 8.32 6.01 -13.69
C ASN A 4 8.87 4.97 -12.70
N VAL A 5 9.38 5.40 -11.55
CA VAL A 5 10.00 4.52 -10.56
C VAL A 5 9.74 5.08 -9.17
N TYR A 6 9.28 4.24 -8.24
CA TYR A 6 9.29 4.57 -6.82
C TYR A 6 10.72 4.55 -6.28
N THR A 7 11.08 5.52 -5.45
CA THR A 7 12.36 5.51 -4.74
C THR A 7 12.27 4.72 -3.44
N ILE A 8 13.42 4.38 -2.85
CA ILE A 8 13.45 3.70 -1.55
C ILE A 8 12.85 4.58 -0.45
N GLU A 9 13.05 5.90 -0.53
CA GLU A 9 12.49 6.86 0.42
C GLU A 9 10.96 6.85 0.40
N GLU A 10 10.35 6.71 -0.78
CA GLU A 10 8.88 6.57 -0.89
C GLU A 10 8.37 5.26 -0.28
N VAL A 11 9.16 4.17 -0.39
CA VAL A 11 8.84 2.91 0.32
C VAL A 11 8.93 3.10 1.83
N ASP A 12 9.95 3.80 2.32
CA ASP A 12 10.14 4.07 3.74
C ASP A 12 9.01 4.95 4.30
N GLU A 13 8.55 5.96 3.55
CA GLU A 13 7.39 6.77 3.92
C GLU A 13 6.10 5.94 4.05
N LEU A 14 5.89 5.01 3.12
CA LEU A 14 4.76 4.09 3.15
C LEU A 14 4.85 3.11 4.32
N LYS A 15 6.05 2.62 4.64
CA LYS A 15 6.28 1.80 5.84
C LYS A 15 6.00 2.58 7.12
N ALA A 16 6.54 3.79 7.25
CA ALA A 16 6.37 4.62 8.44
C ALA A 16 4.90 4.98 8.68
N TRP A 17 4.14 5.22 7.61
CA TRP A 17 2.70 5.37 7.68
C TRP A 17 2.01 4.09 8.19
N ALA A 18 2.35 2.93 7.62
CA ALA A 18 1.70 1.67 7.98
C ALA A 18 1.94 1.26 9.44
N GLU A 19 3.11 1.59 10.00
CA GLU A 19 3.43 1.34 11.42
C GLU A 19 2.56 2.15 12.39
N GLN A 20 2.01 3.29 11.94
CA GLN A 20 1.17 4.18 12.74
C GLN A 20 -0.32 4.05 12.41
N ALA A 21 -0.66 3.33 11.34
CA ALA A 21 -2.03 3.18 10.90
C ALA A 21 -2.76 2.07 11.68
N GLU A 22 -3.97 2.39 12.14
CA GLU A 22 -4.96 1.40 12.51
C GLU A 22 -5.69 0.93 11.24
N PHE A 23 -5.75 -0.39 11.05
CA PHE A 23 -6.38 -1.02 9.89
C PHE A 23 -7.69 -1.70 10.31
N PRO A 24 -8.73 -1.66 9.46
CA PRO A 24 -9.86 -2.57 9.63
C PRO A 24 -9.40 -4.02 9.44
N THR A 25 -10.16 -4.98 9.97
CA THR A 25 -9.84 -6.41 9.81
C THR A 25 -9.81 -6.81 8.33
N GLU A 26 -10.83 -6.40 7.59
CA GLU A 26 -11.02 -6.68 6.16
C GLU A 26 -11.34 -5.39 5.41
N MET A 27 -11.15 -5.39 4.08
CA MET A 27 -11.40 -4.23 3.23
C MET A 27 -11.84 -4.64 1.83
N GLN A 28 -12.89 -4.00 1.32
CA GLN A 28 -13.22 -3.99 -0.10
C GLN A 28 -12.70 -2.68 -0.72
N LEU A 29 -11.72 -2.77 -1.62
CA LEU A 29 -11.17 -1.60 -2.31
C LEU A 29 -12.05 -1.17 -3.50
N ASP A 30 -12.52 -2.13 -4.28
CA ASP A 30 -13.42 -1.96 -5.42
C ASP A 30 -14.19 -3.27 -5.66
N LYS A 31 -14.98 -3.39 -6.73
CA LYS A 31 -15.76 -4.61 -7.01
C LYS A 31 -14.94 -5.90 -7.23
N ALA A 32 -13.65 -5.78 -7.55
CA ALA A 32 -12.77 -6.90 -7.91
C ALA A 32 -11.75 -7.25 -6.83
N VAL A 33 -11.41 -6.30 -5.94
CA VAL A 33 -10.36 -6.48 -4.93
C VAL A 33 -10.94 -6.47 -3.52
N TYR A 34 -10.99 -7.66 -2.95
CA TYR A 34 -11.30 -7.92 -1.55
C TYR A 34 -10.04 -8.34 -0.78
N ILE A 35 -9.83 -7.75 0.39
CA ILE A 35 -8.68 -8.00 1.26
C ILE A 35 -9.20 -8.53 2.60
N PRO A 36 -9.07 -9.84 2.87
CA PRO A 36 -9.61 -10.46 4.08
C PRO A 36 -8.79 -10.18 5.36
N ASP A 37 -7.50 -9.84 5.21
CA ASP A 37 -6.64 -9.42 6.31
C ASP A 37 -5.80 -8.23 5.84
N VAL A 38 -6.24 -7.03 6.21
CA VAL A 38 -5.61 -5.78 5.73
C VAL A 38 -4.22 -5.62 6.31
N LYS A 39 -4.03 -5.93 7.59
CA LYS A 39 -2.76 -5.73 8.29
C LYS A 39 -1.68 -6.64 7.70
N GLU A 40 -1.98 -7.92 7.52
CA GLU A 40 -1.06 -8.89 6.94
C GLU A 40 -0.78 -8.57 5.46
N THR A 41 -1.80 -8.16 4.71
CA THR A 41 -1.65 -7.77 3.31
C THR A 41 -0.73 -6.56 3.16
N VAL A 42 -0.94 -5.51 3.96
CA VAL A 42 -0.09 -4.31 3.98
C VAL A 42 1.35 -4.66 4.33
N HIS A 43 1.56 -5.51 5.35
CA HIS A 43 2.90 -5.96 5.74
C HIS A 43 3.62 -6.66 4.56
N ARG A 44 2.94 -7.59 3.89
CA ARG A 44 3.51 -8.31 2.72
C ARG A 44 3.78 -7.39 1.54
N LEU A 45 2.90 -6.42 1.29
CA LEU A 45 3.07 -5.44 0.21
C LEU A 45 4.29 -4.54 0.45
N ILE A 46 4.54 -4.14 1.70
CA ILE A 46 5.75 -3.39 2.08
C ILE A 46 7.00 -4.24 1.87
N MET A 47 7.01 -5.49 2.33
CA MET A 47 8.14 -6.40 2.10
C MET A 47 8.42 -6.58 0.60
N GLN A 48 7.37 -6.69 -0.22
CA GLN A 48 7.51 -6.74 -1.67
C GLN A 48 8.01 -5.41 -2.23
N ALA A 49 7.53 -4.26 -1.72
CA ALA A 49 7.95 -2.91 -2.11
C ALA A 49 9.47 -2.73 -2.06
N TYR A 50 10.11 -3.15 -0.96
CA TYR A 50 11.57 -3.13 -0.81
C TYR A 50 12.32 -3.97 -1.85
N VAL A 51 11.69 -4.99 -2.42
CA VAL A 51 12.29 -5.82 -3.48
C VAL A 51 11.96 -5.29 -4.88
N CYS A 52 10.76 -4.73 -5.07
CA CYS A 52 10.24 -4.32 -6.38
C CYS A 52 10.53 -2.85 -6.74
N HIS A 53 10.96 -1.99 -5.81
CA HIS A 53 10.99 -0.53 -6.04
C HIS A 53 11.93 -0.11 -7.18
N GLU A 54 13.04 -0.78 -7.43
CA GLU A 54 13.94 -0.43 -8.54
C GLU A 54 13.44 -0.88 -9.93
N ASN A 55 12.39 -1.70 -9.99
CA ASN A 55 11.86 -2.25 -11.24
C ASN A 55 10.45 -1.72 -11.55
N PRO A 56 10.31 -0.76 -12.48
CA PRO A 56 9.03 -0.15 -12.85
C PRO A 56 7.92 -1.14 -13.22
N ARG A 57 8.29 -2.29 -13.79
CA ARG A 57 7.33 -3.32 -14.22
C ARG A 57 6.75 -4.12 -13.06
N LEU A 58 7.41 -4.11 -11.90
CA LEU A 58 7.01 -4.89 -10.72
C LEU A 58 6.37 -4.05 -9.61
N GLN A 59 6.20 -2.74 -9.80
CA GLN A 59 5.64 -1.81 -8.79
C GLN A 59 4.12 -1.90 -8.58
N GLY A 60 3.48 -3.00 -8.96
CA GLY A 60 2.06 -3.25 -8.65
C GLY A 60 1.79 -3.29 -7.13
N CYS A 61 2.75 -3.85 -6.37
CA CYS A 61 2.89 -3.79 -4.91
C CYS A 61 2.57 -2.38 -4.36
N LEU A 62 3.30 -1.39 -4.87
CA LEU A 62 3.27 0.00 -4.41
C LEU A 62 1.96 0.70 -4.75
N ARG A 63 1.47 0.53 -5.99
CA ARG A 63 0.17 1.09 -6.40
C ARG A 63 -0.99 0.53 -5.57
N LEU A 64 -0.95 -0.75 -5.21
CA LEU A 64 -1.97 -1.34 -4.34
C LEU A 64 -1.87 -0.78 -2.91
N LEU A 65 -0.65 -0.62 -2.40
CA LEU A 65 -0.41 -0.05 -1.07
C LEU A 65 -0.94 1.39 -0.95
N GLU A 66 -0.72 2.24 -1.97
CA GLU A 66 -1.28 3.59 -2.01
C GLU A 66 -2.81 3.60 -2.01
N ARG A 67 -3.44 2.68 -2.74
CA ARG A 67 -4.91 2.57 -2.77
C ARG A 67 -5.47 2.15 -1.41
N ILE A 68 -4.81 1.22 -0.72
CA ILE A 68 -5.18 0.86 0.66
C ILE A 68 -5.02 2.07 1.58
N LYS A 69 -3.91 2.80 1.48
CA LYS A 69 -3.67 4.01 2.26
C LYS A 69 -4.77 5.05 2.06
N ALA A 70 -5.10 5.38 0.82
CA ALA A 70 -6.16 6.31 0.49
C ALA A 70 -7.50 5.89 1.11
N ARG A 71 -7.86 4.60 0.99
CA ARG A 71 -9.10 4.06 1.55
C ARG A 71 -9.14 4.16 3.08
N VAL A 72 -8.05 3.81 3.77
CA VAL A 72 -7.94 3.93 5.24
C VAL A 72 -8.09 5.39 5.68
N GLU A 73 -7.48 6.33 4.97
CA GLU A 73 -7.57 7.76 5.27
C GLU A 73 -8.94 8.37 4.94
N GLU A 74 -9.68 7.81 3.99
CA GLU A 74 -11.08 8.17 3.71
C GLU A 74 -12.02 7.69 4.82
N GLU A 75 -11.86 6.45 5.30
CA GLU A 75 -12.68 5.93 6.41
C GLU A 75 -12.49 6.72 7.70
N LYS A 76 -11.27 7.17 7.99
CA LYS A 76 -10.98 8.01 9.16
C LYS A 76 -11.63 9.39 9.12
N ARG A 77 -12.02 9.87 7.94
CA ARG A 77 -12.64 11.20 7.73
C ARG A 77 -14.17 11.16 7.75
N SER A 78 -14.77 9.98 7.71
CA SER A 78 -16.22 9.77 7.69
C SER A 78 -16.75 9.53 9.11
#